data_AF-A0A0F7SBL8-F1
#
_entry.id   AF-A0A0F7SBL8-F1
#
_cell.length_a   1.000
_cell.length_b   1.000
_cell.length_c   1.000
_cell.angle_alpha   90.00
_cell.angle_beta   90.00
_cell.angle_gamma   90.00
#
_symmetry.space_group_name_H-M   'P 1'
#
loop_
_entity.id
_entity.type
_entity.pdbx_description
1 polymer ?
#
loop_
_entity_poly.entity_id
_entity_poly.type
_entity_poly.pdbx_seq_one_letter_code
_entity_poly.pdbx_strand_id
1 'polypeptide(L)'
;MVVAPRFLTLLHFAAGCASLLSFASVAPSQLKRNQIPIVPPAQLGAGGDPRSAGMNISEGYQPNSSYFVKKPTYQVFSNFDFQSIALALHQEYIELDLFNYGLVKFSDADYDAAGIDADDRHLIRHMAQQEIGHAVALSNMLGSKAPKMCTYRYEFETVPEFIDFSQRLTKWGESGVYGFLNLLDNRASAQILLQSITTEARQQMAFRQFEGLFPMPEWFETGIPQSWAWTLLSPWIVSCPEENEPLAWEIYPALNWTNQPDTIAAGRAAGGASISNNVTALTHEGQENTFEWEQPGKTQGPYQQKTKTHTSGVPKFAAYVSQFNVTYAPLYDVDMNVRTAKARQSGGSVFPEGPSLINSTIFVALTDSDTYYSPENISIISHHVVAGPAIYQAG
;
A
#
# COMPACT_ATOMS: atom_id res chain seq x y z
N MET A 1 47.27 -1.61 -56.00
CA MET A 1 48.51 -1.71 -55.22
C MET A 1 48.53 -0.58 -54.19
N VAL A 2 49.06 -0.90 -53.03
CA VAL A 2 48.97 -0.22 -51.73
C VAL A 2 49.69 1.15 -51.72
N VAL A 3 49.24 2.03 -50.80
CA VAL A 3 50.04 2.83 -49.83
C VAL A 3 49.73 4.34 -49.87
N ALA A 4 49.12 4.82 -48.78
CA ALA A 4 49.08 6.21 -48.33
C ALA A 4 50.41 6.62 -47.66
N PRO A 5 50.70 7.91 -47.43
CA PRO A 5 50.50 8.37 -46.04
C PRO A 5 50.08 9.85 -45.86
N ARG A 6 49.63 10.10 -44.63
CA ARG A 6 49.23 11.38 -43.99
C ARG A 6 50.44 12.22 -43.57
N PHE A 7 50.23 13.53 -43.37
CA PHE A 7 50.37 14.30 -42.10
C PHE A 7 50.76 15.77 -42.34
N LEU A 8 49.96 16.72 -41.82
CA LEU A 8 50.30 17.67 -40.73
C LEU A 8 49.20 18.72 -40.59
N THR A 9 48.69 18.92 -39.38
CA THR A 9 47.80 20.03 -39.01
C THR A 9 48.51 20.87 -37.94
N LEU A 10 48.58 22.19 -38.16
CA LEU A 10 49.12 23.16 -37.21
C LEU A 10 48.12 23.46 -36.08
N LEU A 11 48.65 23.53 -34.85
CA LEU A 11 48.05 24.23 -33.70
C LEU A 11 47.89 25.72 -33.98
N HIS A 12 46.85 26.35 -33.42
CA HIS A 12 46.93 27.67 -32.76
C HIS A 12 45.99 27.71 -31.55
N PHE A 13 46.53 28.19 -30.43
CA PHE A 13 45.87 28.46 -29.14
C PHE A 13 45.21 29.85 -29.16
N ALA A 14 44.06 30.00 -28.50
CA ALA A 14 43.77 31.18 -27.67
C ALA A 14 42.63 30.85 -26.68
N ALA A 15 42.87 31.15 -25.41
CA ALA A 15 42.00 30.91 -24.28
C ALA A 15 40.89 31.96 -24.16
N GLY A 16 39.74 31.55 -23.63
CA GLY A 16 38.67 32.43 -23.16
C GLY A 16 37.91 31.75 -22.03
N CYS A 17 37.96 32.33 -20.84
CA CYS A 17 37.33 31.87 -19.61
C CYS A 17 35.81 31.67 -19.75
N ALA A 18 35.31 30.51 -19.33
CA ALA A 18 33.92 30.32 -18.95
C ALA A 18 33.87 29.64 -17.57
N SER A 19 33.27 30.34 -16.64
CA SER A 19 32.92 29.93 -15.28
C SER A 19 32.04 28.68 -15.29
N LEU A 20 32.57 27.57 -14.75
CA LEU A 20 31.80 26.37 -14.42
C LEU A 20 31.54 26.35 -12.91
N LEU A 21 30.34 26.76 -12.50
CA LEU A 21 29.75 26.32 -11.25
C LEU A 21 29.20 24.90 -11.48
N SER A 22 30.10 23.91 -11.44
CA SER A 22 29.68 22.51 -11.32
C SER A 22 29.48 22.20 -9.84
N PHE A 23 28.23 22.18 -9.39
CA PHE A 23 27.85 21.39 -8.21
C PHE A 23 27.87 19.91 -8.61
N ALA A 24 29.07 19.35 -8.74
CA ALA A 24 29.23 17.90 -8.78
C ALA A 24 28.94 17.37 -7.38
N SER A 25 27.84 16.63 -7.24
CA SER A 25 27.63 15.73 -6.10
C SER A 25 28.73 14.66 -6.15
N VAL A 26 29.84 14.92 -5.47
CA VAL A 26 30.93 13.96 -5.33
C VAL A 26 30.46 12.89 -4.35
N ALA A 27 30.31 11.65 -4.85
CA ALA A 27 30.11 10.48 -4.00
C ALA A 27 31.16 10.50 -2.87
N PRO A 28 30.77 10.29 -1.59
CA PRO A 28 31.68 10.52 -0.48
C PRO A 28 32.92 9.61 -0.58
N SER A 29 34.10 10.24 -0.62
CA SER A 29 35.39 9.56 -0.63
C SER A 29 35.51 8.60 0.55
N GLN A 30 36.01 7.38 0.31
CA GLN A 30 36.28 6.32 1.30
C GLN A 30 37.03 6.80 2.57
N LEU A 31 37.77 7.91 2.49
CA LEU A 31 38.50 8.54 3.60
C LEU A 31 37.62 9.19 4.69
N LYS A 32 36.32 9.46 4.45
CA LYS A 32 35.43 10.10 5.44
C LYS A 32 34.54 9.14 6.24
N ARG A 33 34.58 7.84 5.97
CA ARG A 33 33.68 6.86 6.62
C ARG A 33 33.90 6.69 8.13
N ASN A 34 35.12 6.97 8.61
CA ASN A 34 35.51 6.72 10.01
C ASN A 34 35.47 7.96 10.92
N GLN A 35 35.15 9.15 10.41
CA GLN A 35 35.26 10.40 11.20
C GLN A 35 33.93 11.14 11.40
N ILE A 36 32.88 10.75 10.70
CA ILE A 36 31.56 11.36 10.82
C ILE A 36 30.55 10.21 10.93
N PRO A 37 29.80 10.10 12.04
CA PRO A 37 28.64 9.21 12.06
C PRO A 37 27.78 9.55 10.83
N ILE A 38 27.52 8.56 9.97
CA ILE A 38 26.70 8.75 8.75
C ILE A 38 25.36 9.39 9.10
N VAL A 39 24.88 9.10 10.30
CA VAL A 39 23.69 9.62 10.96
C VAL A 39 24.08 9.89 12.42
N PRO A 40 23.74 11.06 13.03
CA PRO A 40 23.99 11.31 14.44
C PRO A 40 23.42 10.18 15.32
N PRO A 41 24.13 9.69 16.35
CA PRO A 41 23.61 8.64 17.23
C PRO A 41 22.26 8.98 17.89
N ALA A 42 21.95 10.27 18.05
CA ALA A 42 20.66 10.75 18.54
C ALA A 42 19.50 10.45 17.56
N GLN A 43 19.78 10.37 16.26
CA GLN A 43 18.82 10.01 15.21
C GLN A 43 18.72 8.48 15.02
N LEU A 44 19.73 7.72 15.47
CA LEU A 44 19.73 6.24 15.51
C LEU A 44 19.24 5.67 16.86
N GLY A 45 18.90 6.53 17.83
CA GLY A 45 18.54 6.18 19.20
C GLY A 45 17.02 6.11 19.42
N ALA A 46 16.59 5.12 20.21
CA ALA A 46 15.20 4.74 20.45
C ALA A 46 14.28 5.95 20.73
N GLY A 47 13.29 6.17 19.85
CA GLY A 47 12.18 7.11 20.09
C GLY A 47 11.24 6.72 21.24
N GLY A 48 11.51 5.60 21.93
CA GLY A 48 10.82 5.21 23.17
C GLY A 48 11.69 5.51 24.39
N ASP A 49 11.07 5.90 25.52
CA ASP A 49 11.79 6.05 26.79
C ASP A 49 12.51 4.73 27.12
N PRO A 50 13.86 4.69 27.21
CA PRO A 50 14.62 3.49 27.53
C PRO A 50 14.24 2.85 28.87
N ARG A 51 13.53 3.58 29.74
CA ARG A 51 12.96 3.05 31.00
C ARG A 51 11.71 2.19 30.78
N SER A 52 11.12 2.23 29.58
CA SER A 52 9.92 1.51 29.17
C SER A 52 10.15 0.58 27.97
N ALA A 53 11.13 0.87 27.12
CA ALA A 53 11.58 0.00 26.03
C ALA A 53 12.57 -1.05 26.55
N GLY A 54 12.50 -2.28 26.03
CA GLY A 54 13.44 -3.35 26.41
C GLY A 54 13.07 -4.12 27.68
N MET A 55 11.78 -4.22 28.02
CA MET A 55 11.32 -5.20 29.01
C MET A 55 11.67 -6.61 28.52
N ASN A 56 12.79 -7.14 28.99
CA ASN A 56 13.20 -8.48 28.66
C ASN A 56 12.41 -9.47 29.51
N ILE A 57 11.28 -9.93 28.99
CA ILE A 57 10.42 -10.91 29.65
C ILE A 57 10.95 -12.34 29.53
N SER A 58 12.12 -12.56 28.90
CA SER A 58 12.71 -13.89 28.71
C SER A 58 14.21 -13.93 29.01
N GLU A 59 14.64 -14.90 29.82
CA GLU A 59 16.06 -15.11 30.15
C GLU A 59 16.83 -15.90 29.07
N GLY A 60 16.17 -16.35 28.00
CA GLY A 60 16.75 -17.17 26.94
C GLY A 60 17.42 -16.36 25.83
N TYR A 61 18.68 -16.66 25.52
CA TYR A 61 19.46 -15.99 24.46
C TYR A 61 19.47 -16.76 23.13
N GLN A 62 19.22 -18.07 23.15
CA GLN A 62 19.23 -18.90 21.94
C GLN A 62 17.86 -18.82 21.24
N PRO A 63 17.81 -18.59 19.91
CA PRO A 63 16.56 -18.60 19.17
C PRO A 63 15.94 -19.99 19.23
N ASN A 64 14.95 -20.16 20.11
CA ASN A 64 14.08 -21.31 20.10
C ASN A 64 12.92 -20.98 19.17
N SER A 65 12.62 -21.87 18.20
CA SER A 65 11.41 -21.69 17.38
C SER A 65 10.21 -21.54 18.31
N SER A 66 9.26 -20.71 17.91
CA SER A 66 8.07 -20.41 18.72
C SER A 66 7.49 -21.68 19.34
N TYR A 67 7.46 -21.74 20.68
CA TYR A 67 6.95 -22.87 21.47
C TYR A 67 7.59 -24.25 21.22
N PHE A 68 8.83 -24.32 20.72
CA PHE A 68 9.56 -25.57 20.47
C PHE A 68 8.82 -26.55 19.54
N VAL A 69 8.07 -26.03 18.57
CA VAL A 69 7.32 -26.85 17.60
C VAL A 69 8.30 -27.63 16.72
N LYS A 70 8.39 -28.95 16.93
CA LYS A 70 9.27 -29.86 16.17
C LYS A 70 8.73 -30.27 14.79
N LYS A 71 7.40 -30.20 14.61
CA LYS A 71 6.69 -30.54 13.38
C LYS A 71 5.65 -29.45 13.11
N PRO A 72 6.01 -28.36 12.43
CA PRO A 72 5.08 -27.26 12.19
C PRO A 72 3.92 -27.73 11.31
N THR A 73 2.74 -27.19 11.59
CA THR A 73 1.56 -27.28 10.73
C THR A 73 1.23 -25.87 10.26
N TYR A 74 0.86 -25.71 9.01
CA TYR A 74 0.49 -24.40 8.44
C TYR A 74 -1.02 -24.18 8.37
N GLN A 75 -1.82 -25.08 8.95
CA GLN A 75 -3.27 -24.94 9.04
C GLN A 75 -3.67 -23.79 9.98
N VAL A 76 -4.81 -23.18 9.72
CA VAL A 76 -5.42 -22.19 10.62
C VAL A 76 -5.82 -22.83 11.97
N PHE A 77 -5.68 -22.10 13.09
CA PHE A 77 -5.96 -22.63 14.44
C PHE A 77 -7.27 -22.15 15.05
N SER A 78 -7.87 -21.09 14.50
CA SER A 78 -9.12 -20.53 15.02
C SER A 78 -10.04 -20.06 13.89
N ASN A 79 -11.26 -19.67 14.25
CA ASN A 79 -12.17 -19.01 13.31
C ASN A 79 -11.62 -17.65 12.88
N PHE A 80 -10.90 -16.95 13.76
CA PHE A 80 -10.25 -15.69 13.40
C PHE A 80 -9.17 -15.90 12.34
N ASP A 81 -8.29 -16.88 12.53
CA ASP A 81 -7.29 -17.28 11.53
C ASP A 81 -7.97 -17.66 10.22
N PHE A 82 -9.00 -18.52 10.27
CA PHE A 82 -9.72 -18.97 9.08
C PHE A 82 -10.31 -17.78 8.30
N GLN A 83 -11.04 -16.88 8.95
CA GLN A 83 -11.69 -15.75 8.30
C GLN A 83 -10.70 -14.72 7.75
N SER A 84 -9.54 -14.57 8.42
CA SER A 84 -8.51 -13.62 7.98
C SER A 84 -7.75 -14.17 6.78
N ILE A 85 -7.37 -15.45 6.80
CA ILE A 85 -6.72 -16.12 5.67
C ILE A 85 -7.69 -16.31 4.50
N ALA A 86 -8.99 -16.51 4.74
CA ALA A 86 -10.00 -16.56 3.69
C ALA A 86 -10.18 -15.20 2.99
N LEU A 87 -10.10 -14.09 3.73
CA LEU A 87 -10.05 -12.74 3.15
C LEU A 87 -8.81 -12.55 2.29
N ALA A 88 -7.63 -12.92 2.80
CA ALA A 88 -6.39 -12.86 2.02
C ALA A 88 -6.50 -13.71 0.74
N LEU A 89 -7.07 -14.92 0.80
CA LEU A 89 -7.28 -15.74 -0.40
C LEU A 89 -8.21 -15.08 -1.44
N HIS A 90 -9.22 -14.31 -1.01
CA HIS A 90 -10.01 -13.50 -1.93
C HIS A 90 -9.18 -12.41 -2.62
N GLN A 91 -8.19 -11.82 -1.91
CA GLN A 91 -7.23 -10.87 -2.47
C GLN A 91 -6.34 -11.55 -3.54
N GLU A 92 -5.74 -12.70 -3.22
CA GLU A 92 -4.88 -13.42 -4.18
C GLU A 92 -5.60 -13.72 -5.49
N TYR A 93 -6.87 -14.12 -5.40
CA TYR A 93 -7.65 -14.44 -6.60
C TYR A 93 -8.00 -13.21 -7.45
N ILE A 94 -8.32 -12.08 -6.83
CA ILE A 94 -8.63 -10.86 -7.60
C ILE A 94 -7.37 -10.26 -8.23
N GLU A 95 -6.21 -10.37 -7.59
CA GLU A 95 -4.91 -9.97 -8.17
C GLU A 95 -4.52 -10.87 -9.33
N LEU A 96 -4.63 -12.19 -9.14
CA LEU A 96 -4.41 -13.17 -10.20
C LEU A 96 -5.29 -12.89 -11.43
N ASP A 97 -6.59 -12.62 -11.21
CA ASP A 97 -7.51 -12.27 -12.30
C ASP A 97 -7.14 -10.94 -12.95
N LEU A 98 -6.95 -9.90 -12.14
CA LEU A 98 -6.69 -8.53 -12.59
C LEU A 98 -5.44 -8.47 -13.47
N PHE A 99 -4.33 -9.06 -13.03
CA PHE A 99 -3.07 -8.99 -13.76
C PHE A 99 -3.15 -9.73 -15.09
N ASN A 100 -3.79 -10.90 -15.13
CA ASN A 100 -4.02 -11.62 -16.38
C ASN A 100 -5.01 -10.89 -17.30
N TYR A 101 -6.09 -10.33 -16.74
CA TYR A 101 -7.10 -9.60 -17.48
C TYR A 101 -6.54 -8.35 -18.14
N GLY A 102 -5.77 -7.53 -17.39
CA GLY A 102 -5.11 -6.35 -17.93
C GLY A 102 -4.21 -6.69 -19.11
N LEU A 103 -3.35 -7.71 -18.96
CA LEU A 103 -2.42 -8.18 -19.99
C LEU A 103 -3.08 -8.62 -21.30
N VAL A 104 -4.36 -8.98 -21.29
CA VAL A 104 -5.10 -9.41 -22.50
C VAL A 104 -6.15 -8.40 -22.97
N LYS A 105 -6.55 -7.43 -22.13
CA LYS A 105 -7.53 -6.39 -22.49
C LYS A 105 -6.95 -5.42 -23.51
N PHE A 106 -5.67 -5.09 -23.39
CA PHE A 106 -5.02 -4.05 -24.20
C PHE A 106 -4.06 -4.63 -25.23
N SER A 107 -3.87 -3.91 -26.34
CA SER A 107 -2.88 -4.27 -27.36
C SER A 107 -1.47 -3.85 -26.94
N ASP A 108 -0.45 -4.46 -27.55
CA ASP A 108 0.95 -4.03 -27.35
C ASP A 108 1.13 -2.52 -27.65
N ALA A 109 0.42 -1.99 -28.65
CA ALA A 109 0.49 -0.57 -28.99
C ALA A 109 -0.09 0.35 -27.91
N ASP A 110 -1.13 -0.10 -27.19
CA ASP A 110 -1.71 0.66 -26.07
C ASP A 110 -0.73 0.73 -24.90
N TYR A 111 -0.03 -0.38 -24.63
CA TYR A 111 1.01 -0.44 -23.62
C TYR A 111 2.23 0.41 -23.99
N ASP A 112 2.71 0.30 -25.23
CA ASP A 112 3.82 1.09 -25.73
C ASP A 112 3.49 2.60 -25.68
N ALA A 113 2.24 2.98 -25.95
CA ALA A 113 1.76 4.37 -25.83
C ALA A 113 1.71 4.87 -24.37
N ALA A 114 1.54 3.96 -23.41
CA ALA A 114 1.63 4.25 -21.98
C ALA A 114 3.06 4.22 -21.44
N GLY A 115 4.05 3.86 -22.27
CA GLY A 115 5.45 3.71 -21.85
C GLY A 115 5.72 2.43 -21.08
N ILE A 116 4.87 1.41 -21.21
CA ILE A 116 5.01 0.09 -20.58
C ILE A 116 5.49 -0.91 -21.64
N ASP A 117 6.76 -1.27 -21.58
CA ASP A 117 7.38 -2.09 -22.61
C ASP A 117 7.15 -3.60 -22.41
N ALA A 118 7.77 -4.43 -23.26
CA ALA A 118 7.61 -5.87 -23.20
C ALA A 118 8.20 -6.50 -21.91
N ASP A 119 9.26 -5.92 -21.34
CA ASP A 119 9.87 -6.39 -20.10
C ASP A 119 9.00 -5.99 -18.89
N ASP A 120 8.39 -4.81 -18.91
CA ASP A 120 7.41 -4.39 -17.91
C ASP A 120 6.18 -5.31 -17.92
N ARG A 121 5.64 -5.61 -19.11
CA ARG A 121 4.54 -6.60 -19.27
C ARG A 121 4.96 -7.99 -18.81
N HIS A 122 6.23 -8.36 -18.97
CA HIS A 122 6.77 -9.61 -18.44
C HIS A 122 6.77 -9.61 -16.91
N LEU A 123 7.13 -8.49 -16.26
CA LEU A 123 7.06 -8.36 -14.81
C LEU A 123 5.61 -8.50 -14.31
N ILE A 124 4.62 -7.85 -14.95
CA ILE A 124 3.19 -8.03 -14.60
C ILE A 124 2.77 -9.50 -14.70
N ARG A 125 3.20 -10.21 -15.76
CA ARG A 125 2.94 -11.64 -15.90
C ARG A 125 3.61 -12.47 -14.81
N HIS A 126 4.81 -12.07 -14.39
CA HIS A 126 5.51 -12.74 -13.30
C HIS A 126 4.81 -12.53 -11.96
N MET A 127 4.31 -11.32 -11.68
CA MET A 127 3.49 -11.04 -10.50
C MET A 127 2.23 -11.92 -10.49
N ALA A 128 1.53 -12.04 -11.64
CA ALA A 128 0.41 -12.97 -11.76
C ALA A 128 0.77 -14.44 -11.44
N GLN A 129 2.00 -14.88 -11.74
CA GLN A 129 2.48 -16.22 -11.36
C GLN A 129 2.75 -16.35 -9.86
N GLN A 130 3.16 -15.27 -9.19
CA GLN A 130 3.34 -15.23 -7.75
C GLN A 130 2.00 -15.44 -7.03
N GLU A 131 0.93 -14.82 -7.52
CA GLU A 131 -0.42 -15.00 -6.94
C GLU A 131 -0.93 -16.45 -7.00
N ILE A 132 -0.48 -17.24 -7.98
CA ILE A 132 -0.78 -18.68 -8.00
C ILE A 132 -0.15 -19.35 -6.78
N GLY A 133 1.11 -19.02 -6.48
CA GLY A 133 1.84 -19.56 -5.33
C GLY A 133 1.20 -19.15 -4.00
N HIS A 134 0.83 -17.88 -3.87
CA HIS A 134 0.14 -17.37 -2.70
C HIS A 134 -1.23 -18.02 -2.51
N ALA A 135 -2.07 -18.04 -3.56
CA ALA A 135 -3.38 -18.69 -3.51
C ALA A 135 -3.30 -20.18 -3.15
N VAL A 136 -2.30 -20.91 -3.68
CA VAL A 136 -2.05 -22.32 -3.31
C VAL A 136 -1.67 -22.44 -1.84
N ALA A 137 -0.77 -21.57 -1.36
CA ALA A 137 -0.36 -21.59 0.04
C ALA A 137 -1.56 -21.38 0.97
N LEU A 138 -2.34 -20.32 0.78
CA LEU A 138 -3.50 -20.00 1.63
C LEU A 138 -4.61 -21.05 1.50
N SER A 139 -4.87 -21.55 0.28
CA SER A 139 -5.82 -22.65 0.07
C SER A 139 -5.44 -23.89 0.88
N ASN A 140 -4.14 -24.23 0.92
CA ASN A 140 -3.65 -25.36 1.70
C ASN A 140 -3.80 -25.14 3.22
N MET A 141 -3.67 -23.89 3.71
CA MET A 141 -3.90 -23.56 5.13
C MET A 141 -5.37 -23.71 5.54
N LEU A 142 -6.29 -23.37 4.64
CA LEU A 142 -7.75 -23.42 4.85
C LEU A 142 -8.36 -24.80 4.58
N GLY A 143 -7.68 -25.63 3.78
CA GLY A 143 -8.12 -26.99 3.45
C GLY A 143 -9.34 -27.02 2.53
N SER A 144 -10.22 -28.01 2.72
CA SER A 144 -11.37 -28.22 1.82
C SER A 144 -12.40 -27.09 1.84
N LYS A 145 -12.36 -26.22 2.85
CA LYS A 145 -13.24 -25.06 2.99
C LYS A 145 -12.65 -23.76 2.45
N ALA A 146 -11.48 -23.81 1.81
CA ALA A 146 -10.90 -22.65 1.14
C ALA A 146 -11.90 -22.08 0.11
N PRO A 147 -12.22 -20.78 0.17
CA PRO A 147 -12.97 -20.11 -0.88
C PRO A 147 -12.39 -20.41 -2.26
N LYS A 148 -13.26 -20.49 -3.26
CA LYS A 148 -12.90 -20.60 -4.67
C LYS A 148 -12.87 -19.22 -5.32
N MET A 149 -12.13 -19.12 -6.41
CA MET A 149 -12.06 -17.92 -7.24
C MET A 149 -13.45 -17.47 -7.68
N CYS A 150 -13.71 -16.17 -7.57
CA CYS A 150 -14.97 -15.55 -7.94
C CYS A 150 -14.90 -15.01 -9.38
N THR A 151 -15.97 -14.35 -9.82
CA THR A 151 -15.95 -13.52 -11.04
C THR A 151 -15.85 -12.05 -10.66
N TYR A 152 -15.08 -11.30 -11.43
CA TYR A 152 -14.71 -9.92 -11.11
C TYR A 152 -15.16 -8.95 -12.19
N ARG A 153 -15.19 -7.66 -11.84
CA ARG A 153 -15.45 -6.55 -12.75
C ARG A 153 -14.42 -5.46 -12.50
N TYR A 154 -14.00 -4.79 -13.56
CA TYR A 154 -13.08 -3.67 -13.50
C TYR A 154 -13.56 -2.56 -14.45
N GLU A 155 -13.43 -1.30 -14.05
CA GLU A 155 -14.01 -0.15 -14.74
C GLU A 155 -12.97 0.73 -15.47
N PHE A 156 -11.76 0.20 -15.69
CA PHE A 156 -10.72 0.90 -16.46
C PHE A 156 -10.85 0.64 -17.97
N GLU A 157 -10.50 1.65 -18.76
CA GLU A 157 -10.56 1.63 -20.23
C GLU A 157 -9.22 1.93 -20.90
N THR A 158 -8.20 2.32 -20.13
CA THR A 158 -6.84 2.58 -20.63
C THR A 158 -5.78 1.86 -19.81
N VAL A 159 -4.59 1.66 -20.38
CA VAL A 159 -3.45 1.07 -19.66
C VAL A 159 -3.09 1.87 -18.39
N PRO A 160 -3.02 3.21 -18.41
CA PRO A 160 -2.78 3.98 -17.18
C PRO A 160 -3.83 3.77 -16.09
N GLU A 161 -5.12 3.69 -16.46
CA GLU A 161 -6.19 3.39 -15.48
C GLU A 161 -6.08 1.96 -14.93
N PHE A 162 -5.64 0.99 -15.74
CA PHE A 162 -5.34 -0.36 -15.27
C PHE A 162 -4.18 -0.35 -14.26
N ILE A 163 -3.10 0.36 -14.56
CA ILE A 163 -1.93 0.47 -13.67
C ILE A 163 -2.31 1.17 -12.35
N ASP A 164 -3.03 2.29 -12.39
CA ASP A 164 -3.55 2.97 -11.19
C ASP A 164 -4.46 2.03 -10.37
N PHE A 165 -5.36 1.29 -11.03
CA PHE A 165 -6.22 0.35 -10.33
C PHE A 165 -5.42 -0.78 -9.67
N SER A 166 -4.44 -1.36 -10.36
CA SER A 166 -3.53 -2.38 -9.79
C SER A 166 -2.72 -1.84 -8.62
N GLN A 167 -2.24 -0.59 -8.73
CA GLN A 167 -1.52 0.10 -7.66
C GLN A 167 -2.37 0.24 -6.39
N ARG A 168 -3.62 0.67 -6.53
CA ARG A 168 -4.54 0.78 -5.38
C ARG A 168 -4.91 -0.59 -4.84
N LEU A 169 -5.17 -1.55 -5.73
CA LEU A 169 -5.66 -2.87 -5.36
C LEU A 169 -4.65 -3.65 -4.52
N THR A 170 -3.41 -3.65 -4.97
CA THR A 170 -2.29 -4.22 -4.21
C THR A 170 -2.08 -3.50 -2.88
N LYS A 171 -2.34 -2.18 -2.79
CA LYS A 171 -2.20 -1.45 -1.52
C LYS A 171 -3.19 -1.93 -0.45
N TRP A 172 -4.47 -2.07 -0.77
CA TRP A 172 -5.43 -2.57 0.23
C TRP A 172 -5.27 -4.06 0.51
N GLY A 173 -4.76 -4.83 -0.45
CA GLY A 173 -4.36 -6.23 -0.25
C GLY A 173 -3.27 -6.35 0.80
N GLU A 174 -2.13 -5.69 0.55
CA GLU A 174 -1.00 -5.74 1.46
C GLU A 174 -1.35 -5.24 2.86
N SER A 175 -2.06 -4.10 2.91
CA SER A 175 -2.37 -3.42 4.15
C SER A 175 -3.37 -4.21 4.98
N GLY A 176 -4.29 -4.92 4.31
CA GLY A 176 -5.25 -5.81 4.96
C GLY A 176 -4.55 -6.91 5.76
N VAL A 177 -3.56 -7.57 5.16
CA VAL A 177 -2.79 -8.62 5.82
C VAL A 177 -1.91 -8.05 6.93
N TYR A 178 -1.18 -6.96 6.68
CA TYR A 178 -0.34 -6.34 7.71
C TYR A 178 -1.14 -5.96 8.96
N GLY A 179 -2.41 -5.60 8.82
CA GLY A 179 -3.27 -5.23 9.94
C GLY A 179 -3.73 -6.37 10.84
N PHE A 180 -3.63 -7.64 10.42
CA PHE A 180 -4.01 -8.79 11.25
C PHE A 180 -2.91 -9.82 11.47
N LEU A 181 -1.78 -9.70 10.77
CA LEU A 181 -0.71 -10.70 10.78
C LEU A 181 -0.23 -11.06 12.19
N ASN A 182 -0.08 -10.05 13.06
CA ASN A 182 0.34 -10.22 14.45
C ASN A 182 -0.75 -10.84 15.35
N LEU A 183 -1.99 -10.89 14.88
CA LEU A 183 -3.15 -11.41 15.61
C LEU A 183 -3.43 -12.89 15.32
N LEU A 184 -2.73 -13.51 14.36
CA LEU A 184 -2.91 -14.91 14.03
C LEU A 184 -2.44 -15.85 15.15
N ASP A 185 -3.24 -16.86 15.46
CA ASP A 185 -2.95 -17.86 16.48
C ASP A 185 -1.82 -18.79 16.04
N ASN A 186 -1.80 -19.18 14.75
CA ASN A 186 -0.72 -19.99 14.19
C ASN A 186 0.43 -19.15 13.62
N ARG A 187 1.49 -18.99 14.40
CA ARG A 187 2.73 -18.30 13.99
C ARG A 187 3.43 -18.93 12.77
N ALA A 188 3.24 -20.23 12.50
CA ALA A 188 3.80 -20.84 11.30
C ALA A 188 3.06 -20.39 10.04
N SER A 189 1.73 -20.28 10.09
CA SER A 189 0.92 -19.70 9.02
C SER A 189 1.24 -18.22 8.83
N ALA A 190 1.32 -17.46 9.93
CA ALA A 190 1.72 -16.05 9.90
C ALA A 190 3.10 -15.84 9.25
N GLN A 191 4.06 -16.73 9.49
CA GLN A 191 5.38 -16.63 8.88
C GLN A 191 5.37 -16.86 7.36
N ILE A 192 4.50 -17.74 6.85
CA ILE A 192 4.35 -17.93 5.40
C ILE A 192 3.61 -16.75 4.78
N LEU A 193 2.54 -16.28 5.43
CA LEU A 193 1.80 -15.10 5.00
C LEU A 193 2.70 -13.84 5.01
N LEU A 194 3.62 -13.71 5.97
CA LEU A 194 4.62 -12.64 5.98
C LEU A 194 5.53 -12.67 4.74
N GLN A 195 5.87 -13.86 4.25
CA GLN A 195 6.72 -14.01 3.07
C GLN A 195 5.98 -13.67 1.77
N SER A 196 4.70 -14.01 1.67
CA SER A 196 3.88 -13.60 0.52
C SER A 196 3.60 -12.10 0.53
N ILE A 197 3.18 -11.56 1.68
CA ILE A 197 2.76 -10.16 1.76
C ILE A 197 3.92 -9.16 1.53
N THR A 198 5.14 -9.54 1.92
CA THR A 198 6.34 -8.76 1.60
C THR A 198 6.71 -8.80 0.12
N THR A 199 6.19 -9.78 -0.62
CA THR A 199 6.25 -9.82 -2.08
C THR A 199 5.19 -8.91 -2.68
N GLU A 200 3.94 -8.96 -2.21
CA GLU A 200 2.85 -8.05 -2.64
C GLU A 200 3.22 -6.57 -2.46
N ALA A 201 3.89 -6.21 -1.36
CA ALA A 201 4.41 -4.85 -1.16
C ALA A 201 5.35 -4.38 -2.28
N ARG A 202 6.16 -5.31 -2.83
CA ARG A 202 7.04 -5.01 -3.96
C ARG A 202 6.28 -4.92 -5.28
N GLN A 203 5.16 -5.63 -5.40
CA GLN A 203 4.29 -5.53 -6.57
C GLN A 203 3.59 -4.17 -6.58
N GLN A 204 3.09 -3.72 -5.42
CA GLN A 204 2.55 -2.38 -5.25
C GLN A 204 3.59 -1.31 -5.64
N MET A 205 4.83 -1.46 -5.14
CA MET A 205 5.96 -0.61 -5.54
C MET A 205 6.18 -0.62 -7.06
N ALA A 206 6.12 -1.79 -7.71
CA ALA A 206 6.29 -1.90 -9.16
C ALA A 206 5.16 -1.18 -9.93
N PHE A 207 3.91 -1.30 -9.48
CA PHE A 207 2.80 -0.54 -10.08
C PHE A 207 2.96 0.97 -9.90
N ARG A 208 3.49 1.43 -8.77
CA ARG A 208 3.88 2.85 -8.61
C ARG A 208 4.94 3.27 -9.62
N GLN A 209 5.95 2.43 -9.88
CA GLN A 209 6.98 2.69 -10.90
C GLN A 209 6.39 2.77 -12.30
N PHE A 210 5.48 1.87 -12.65
CA PHE A 210 4.76 1.87 -13.93
C PHE A 210 3.88 3.11 -14.10
N GLU A 211 3.27 3.60 -13.02
CA GLU A 211 2.46 4.82 -13.04
C GLU A 211 3.33 6.09 -13.16
N GLY A 212 4.62 6.01 -12.82
CA GLY A 212 5.53 7.16 -12.75
C GLY A 212 5.50 7.87 -11.39
N LEU A 213 5.08 7.20 -10.33
CA LEU A 213 5.15 7.67 -8.94
C LEU A 213 6.46 7.22 -8.28
N PHE A 214 6.85 7.87 -7.18
CA PHE A 214 8.02 7.42 -6.43
C PHE A 214 7.78 6.02 -5.81
N PRO A 215 8.67 5.04 -6.00
CA PRO A 215 8.41 3.65 -5.64
C PRO A 215 8.24 3.39 -4.13
N MET A 216 9.01 4.07 -3.27
CA MET A 216 9.10 3.77 -1.84
C MET A 216 9.00 5.04 -0.97
N PRO A 217 7.84 5.73 -0.96
CA PRO A 217 7.68 7.05 -0.33
C PRO A 217 7.52 7.01 1.21
N GLU A 218 7.41 5.82 1.80
CA GLU A 218 7.22 5.59 3.23
C GLU A 218 8.35 4.73 3.82
N TRP A 219 8.48 4.71 5.15
CA TRP A 219 9.48 3.87 5.83
C TRP A 219 8.91 2.55 6.33
N PHE A 220 7.58 2.46 6.45
CA PHE A 220 6.90 1.31 7.03
C PHE A 220 5.56 1.09 6.36
N GLU A 221 5.19 -0.18 6.15
CA GLU A 221 3.91 -0.49 5.53
C GLU A 221 2.75 -0.30 6.51
N THR A 222 1.64 0.21 5.97
CA THR A 222 0.43 0.50 6.73
C THR A 222 -0.39 -0.78 6.93
N GLY A 223 -0.89 -1.03 8.13
CA GLY A 223 -1.86 -2.09 8.42
C GLY A 223 -3.28 -1.54 8.60
N ILE A 224 -4.29 -2.18 7.98
CA ILE A 224 -5.71 -1.85 8.14
C ILE A 224 -6.53 -3.07 8.63
N PRO A 225 -7.67 -2.86 9.32
CA PRO A 225 -8.52 -3.96 9.75
C PRO A 225 -9.07 -4.79 8.58
N GLN A 226 -9.37 -6.07 8.82
CA GLN A 226 -9.98 -6.95 7.82
C GLN A 226 -11.29 -6.39 7.24
N SER A 227 -12.13 -5.79 8.08
CA SER A 227 -13.37 -5.14 7.65
C SER A 227 -13.12 -3.99 6.66
N TRP A 228 -11.99 -3.29 6.78
CA TRP A 228 -11.60 -2.22 5.86
C TRP A 228 -11.14 -2.79 4.52
N ALA A 229 -10.24 -3.77 4.54
CA ALA A 229 -9.80 -4.46 3.33
C ALA A 229 -10.99 -5.10 2.58
N TRP A 230 -11.90 -5.75 3.31
CA TRP A 230 -13.11 -6.33 2.72
C TRP A 230 -14.09 -5.27 2.17
N THR A 231 -14.21 -4.12 2.84
CA THR A 231 -15.01 -2.97 2.32
C THR A 231 -14.47 -2.49 0.98
N LEU A 232 -13.15 -2.48 0.78
CA LEU A 232 -12.51 -2.03 -0.46
C LEU A 232 -12.52 -3.08 -1.57
N LEU A 233 -12.36 -4.37 -1.22
CA LEU A 233 -12.28 -5.49 -2.16
C LEU A 233 -13.66 -5.91 -2.69
N SER A 234 -14.64 -6.10 -1.79
CA SER A 234 -15.93 -6.69 -2.13
C SER A 234 -16.73 -6.00 -3.27
N PRO A 235 -16.68 -4.67 -3.50
CA PRO A 235 -17.36 -4.03 -4.63
C PRO A 235 -16.97 -4.58 -6.01
N TRP A 236 -15.78 -5.15 -6.14
CA TRP A 236 -15.20 -5.61 -7.41
C TRP A 236 -15.52 -7.08 -7.73
N ILE A 237 -16.19 -7.78 -6.81
CA ILE A 237 -16.65 -9.15 -7.02
C ILE A 237 -18.10 -9.14 -7.51
N VAL A 238 -18.34 -9.74 -8.68
CA VAL A 238 -19.67 -9.89 -9.28
C VAL A 238 -20.44 -11.04 -8.64
N SER A 239 -19.84 -12.22 -8.60
CA SER A 239 -20.43 -13.41 -7.99
C SER A 239 -19.35 -14.42 -7.62
N CYS A 240 -19.63 -15.28 -6.64
CA CYS A 240 -18.76 -16.37 -6.23
C CYS A 240 -19.47 -17.73 -6.40
N PRO A 241 -18.74 -18.85 -6.51
CA PRO A 241 -19.33 -20.18 -6.45
C PRO A 241 -20.21 -20.37 -5.20
N GLU A 242 -21.32 -21.10 -5.34
CA GLU A 242 -22.30 -21.29 -4.25
C GLU A 242 -21.71 -21.98 -3.01
N GLU A 243 -20.62 -22.73 -3.17
CA GLU A 243 -19.87 -23.37 -2.09
C GLU A 243 -19.02 -22.41 -1.25
N ASN A 244 -18.83 -21.16 -1.71
CA ASN A 244 -18.10 -20.17 -0.94
C ASN A 244 -18.96 -19.63 0.21
N GLU A 245 -18.42 -19.72 1.41
CA GLU A 245 -19.05 -19.15 2.61
C GLU A 245 -18.79 -17.65 2.71
N PRO A 246 -19.77 -16.84 3.16
CA PRO A 246 -19.56 -15.43 3.44
C PRO A 246 -18.47 -15.18 4.48
N LEU A 247 -17.65 -14.16 4.25
CA LEU A 247 -16.67 -13.70 5.23
C LEU A 247 -17.36 -13.05 6.44
N ALA A 248 -16.74 -13.19 7.62
CA ALA A 248 -17.26 -12.65 8.88
C ALA A 248 -17.14 -11.11 9.00
N TRP A 249 -16.49 -10.46 8.05
CA TRP A 249 -16.14 -9.05 8.13
C TRP A 249 -17.31 -8.15 7.73
N GLU A 250 -17.62 -7.18 8.58
CA GLU A 250 -18.60 -6.14 8.25
C GLU A 250 -18.04 -5.20 7.19
N ILE A 251 -18.94 -4.58 6.44
CA ILE A 251 -18.61 -3.56 5.45
C ILE A 251 -19.20 -2.21 5.85
N TYR A 252 -18.53 -1.14 5.44
CA TYR A 252 -18.86 0.22 5.85
C TYR A 252 -19.36 1.06 4.66
N PRO A 253 -20.12 2.16 4.93
CA PRO A 253 -20.55 3.07 3.88
C PRO A 253 -19.36 3.62 3.09
N ALA A 254 -19.49 3.73 1.76
CA ALA A 254 -18.41 4.24 0.95
C ALA A 254 -18.10 5.71 1.30
N LEU A 255 -16.82 6.05 1.25
CA LEU A 255 -16.29 7.40 1.40
C LEU A 255 -15.65 7.80 0.08
N ASN A 256 -15.97 8.99 -0.40
CA ASN A 256 -15.39 9.57 -1.60
C ASN A 256 -14.58 10.82 -1.23
N TRP A 257 -13.30 10.82 -1.59
CA TRP A 257 -12.43 11.99 -1.53
C TRP A 257 -12.51 12.74 -2.86
N THR A 258 -13.42 13.72 -2.91
CA THR A 258 -13.87 14.36 -4.16
C THR A 258 -12.81 15.20 -4.86
N ASN A 259 -11.77 15.65 -4.14
CA ASN A 259 -10.68 16.45 -4.68
C ASN A 259 -9.32 15.74 -4.57
N GLN A 260 -9.32 14.42 -4.76
CA GLN A 260 -8.09 13.64 -4.84
C GLN A 260 -7.19 14.10 -6.01
N PRO A 261 -5.85 14.08 -5.85
CA PRO A 261 -4.92 14.27 -6.95
C PRO A 261 -5.14 13.25 -8.07
N ASP A 262 -4.88 13.68 -9.29
CA ASP A 262 -4.80 12.79 -10.46
C ASP A 262 -3.39 12.19 -10.52
N THR A 263 -3.24 10.97 -10.02
CA THR A 263 -1.96 10.25 -9.96
C THR A 263 -1.42 9.90 -11.33
N ILE A 264 -2.30 9.57 -12.27
CA ILE A 264 -1.96 9.31 -13.68
C ILE A 264 -1.36 10.57 -14.32
N ALA A 265 -2.00 11.73 -14.11
CA ALA A 265 -1.48 13.00 -14.61
C ALA A 265 -0.16 13.38 -13.94
N ALA A 266 -0.03 13.17 -12.62
CA ALA A 266 1.19 13.43 -11.88
C ALA A 266 2.36 12.57 -12.36
N GLY A 267 2.13 11.26 -12.53
CA GLY A 267 3.12 10.32 -13.05
C GLY A 267 3.53 10.64 -14.49
N ARG A 268 2.58 11.00 -15.36
CA ARG A 268 2.89 11.51 -16.70
C ARG A 268 3.76 12.77 -16.66
N ALA A 269 3.44 13.72 -15.78
CA ALA A 269 4.23 14.93 -15.60
C ALA A 269 5.65 14.64 -15.05
N ALA A 270 5.82 13.54 -14.32
CA ALA A 270 7.11 13.06 -13.84
C ALA A 270 7.96 12.33 -14.91
N GLY A 271 7.41 12.13 -16.10
CA GLY A 271 8.08 11.41 -17.21
C GLY A 271 7.50 10.02 -17.51
N GLY A 272 6.45 9.61 -16.81
CA GLY A 272 5.81 8.30 -16.96
C GLY A 272 6.56 7.17 -16.26
N ALA A 273 6.36 5.94 -16.75
CA ALA A 273 6.95 4.74 -16.20
C ALA A 273 8.47 4.87 -16.04
N SER A 274 8.97 4.63 -14.82
CA SER A 274 10.39 4.78 -14.50
C SER A 274 10.77 4.00 -13.25
N ILE A 275 12.05 3.58 -13.15
CA ILE A 275 12.57 2.93 -11.94
C ILE A 275 12.45 3.87 -10.73
N SER A 276 12.59 5.18 -10.92
CA SER A 276 12.44 6.18 -9.87
C SER A 276 12.33 7.59 -10.46
N ASN A 277 11.77 8.50 -9.67
CA ASN A 277 11.68 9.94 -9.94
C ASN A 277 11.78 10.72 -8.61
N ASN A 278 11.50 12.03 -8.62
CA ASN A 278 11.53 12.88 -7.42
C ASN A 278 10.13 13.36 -6.97
N VAL A 279 9.05 12.79 -7.51
CA VAL A 279 7.67 13.08 -7.09
C VAL A 279 7.34 12.21 -5.89
N THR A 280 7.74 12.70 -4.71
CA THR A 280 7.62 11.97 -3.45
C THR A 280 6.39 12.34 -2.64
N ALA A 281 5.56 13.28 -3.12
CA ALA A 281 4.33 13.74 -2.47
C ALA A 281 3.38 14.36 -3.51
N LEU A 282 2.10 14.05 -3.41
CA LEU A 282 1.01 14.58 -4.22
C LEU A 282 0.07 15.49 -3.41
N THR A 283 0.18 15.42 -2.09
CA THR A 283 -0.57 16.23 -1.14
C THR A 283 0.37 16.94 -0.17
N HIS A 284 -0.14 17.91 0.58
CA HIS A 284 0.66 18.68 1.52
C HIS A 284 -0.13 19.01 2.80
N GLU A 285 0.60 19.28 3.87
CA GLU A 285 0.03 19.77 5.12
C GLU A 285 -0.86 20.99 4.89
N GLY A 286 -2.03 21.01 5.52
CA GLY A 286 -2.98 22.12 5.45
C GLY A 286 -3.86 22.12 4.19
N GLN A 287 -3.62 21.21 3.24
CA GLN A 287 -4.49 21.01 2.08
C GLN A 287 -5.92 20.72 2.55
N GLU A 288 -6.88 21.45 1.98
CA GLU A 288 -8.30 21.21 2.24
C GLU A 288 -8.78 20.02 1.41
N ASN A 289 -9.27 18.98 2.08
CA ASN A 289 -9.85 17.79 1.49
C ASN A 289 -11.37 17.80 1.68
N THR A 290 -12.10 17.48 0.62
CA THR A 290 -13.57 17.45 0.61
C THR A 290 -14.04 16.01 0.50
N PHE A 291 -14.88 15.60 1.43
CA PHE A 291 -15.39 14.26 1.56
C PHE A 291 -16.89 14.21 1.32
N GLU A 292 -17.33 13.17 0.61
CA GLU A 292 -18.73 12.78 0.47
C GLU A 292 -18.89 11.34 0.95
N TRP A 293 -19.99 10.98 1.60
CA TRP A 293 -20.18 9.60 2.06
C TRP A 293 -21.61 9.09 1.94
N GLU A 294 -21.72 7.76 1.87
CA GLU A 294 -22.99 7.08 1.74
C GLU A 294 -23.73 6.87 3.07
N GLN A 295 -25.01 6.51 2.97
CA GLN A 295 -25.78 6.00 4.11
C GLN A 295 -25.44 4.53 4.39
N PRO A 296 -25.48 4.10 5.67
CA PRO A 296 -25.50 2.67 5.97
C PRO A 296 -26.75 2.01 5.36
N GLY A 297 -26.63 0.74 5.03
CA GLY A 297 -27.72 -0.09 4.50
C GLY A 297 -27.63 -0.41 3.01
N LYS A 298 -26.64 0.13 2.29
CA LYS A 298 -26.40 -0.20 0.88
C LYS A 298 -25.89 -1.63 0.76
N THR A 299 -26.44 -2.39 -0.18
CA THR A 299 -25.98 -3.75 -0.47
C THR A 299 -24.73 -3.73 -1.34
N GLN A 300 -23.73 -4.53 -0.98
CA GLN A 300 -22.44 -4.62 -1.65
C GLN A 300 -21.85 -6.03 -1.55
N GLY A 301 -21.05 -6.39 -2.55
CA GLY A 301 -20.27 -7.62 -2.56
C GLY A 301 -21.06 -8.87 -2.95
N PRO A 302 -20.36 -10.00 -3.09
CA PRO A 302 -20.91 -11.24 -3.63
C PRO A 302 -21.92 -11.90 -2.68
N TYR A 303 -21.86 -11.56 -1.39
CA TYR A 303 -22.70 -12.13 -0.33
C TYR A 303 -23.85 -11.21 0.10
N GLN A 304 -24.17 -10.19 -0.71
CA GLN A 304 -25.28 -9.24 -0.46
C GLN A 304 -25.23 -8.58 0.93
N GLN A 305 -24.02 -8.32 1.44
CA GLN A 305 -23.85 -7.67 2.74
C GLN A 305 -24.35 -6.24 2.67
N LYS A 306 -24.84 -5.72 3.80
CA LYS A 306 -25.25 -4.32 3.91
C LYS A 306 -24.19 -3.52 4.66
N THR A 307 -23.90 -2.32 4.17
CA THR A 307 -23.02 -1.38 4.86
C THR A 307 -23.58 -0.99 6.24
N LYS A 308 -22.72 -0.88 7.24
CA LYS A 308 -23.08 -0.61 8.64
C LYS A 308 -22.19 0.46 9.26
N THR A 309 -22.70 1.11 10.30
CA THR A 309 -21.90 1.91 11.24
C THR A 309 -22.35 1.58 12.66
N HIS A 310 -21.43 1.60 13.61
CA HIS A 310 -21.70 1.40 15.05
C HIS A 310 -21.83 2.73 15.81
N THR A 311 -21.79 3.84 15.08
CA THR A 311 -21.79 5.20 15.63
C THR A 311 -23.16 5.85 15.47
N SER A 312 -23.32 7.08 15.97
CA SER A 312 -24.48 7.93 15.68
C SER A 312 -24.62 8.32 14.20
N GLY A 313 -23.61 8.03 13.37
CA GLY A 313 -23.55 8.38 11.96
C GLY A 313 -23.08 9.81 11.67
N VAL A 314 -22.80 10.62 12.71
CA VAL A 314 -22.26 11.98 12.56
C VAL A 314 -20.73 11.94 12.70
N PRO A 315 -19.97 12.20 11.63
CA PRO A 315 -18.52 12.18 11.69
C PRO A 315 -17.97 13.45 12.32
N LYS A 316 -16.86 13.32 13.05
CA LYS A 316 -16.15 14.43 13.69
C LYS A 316 -14.72 14.60 13.21
N PHE A 317 -14.10 13.51 12.75
CA PHE A 317 -12.69 13.51 12.33
C PHE A 317 -12.51 12.77 11.01
N ALA A 318 -11.57 13.22 10.20
CA ALA A 318 -10.93 12.41 9.17
C ALA A 318 -9.74 11.69 9.80
N ALA A 319 -9.77 10.37 9.82
CA ALA A 319 -8.74 9.49 10.35
C ALA A 319 -7.84 9.00 9.21
N TYR A 320 -6.62 9.50 9.15
CA TYR A 320 -5.59 9.09 8.20
C TYR A 320 -4.76 7.96 8.82
N VAL A 321 -4.94 6.74 8.31
CA VAL A 321 -4.19 5.55 8.74
C VAL A 321 -2.97 5.42 7.84
N SER A 322 -1.78 5.61 8.41
CA SER A 322 -0.52 5.65 7.68
C SER A 322 0.62 5.09 8.53
N GLN A 323 1.43 4.22 7.94
CA GLN A 323 2.58 3.58 8.56
C GLN A 323 2.17 2.92 9.89
N PHE A 324 2.59 3.47 11.03
CA PHE A 324 2.29 2.87 12.34
C PHE A 324 1.12 3.50 13.10
N ASN A 325 0.63 4.68 12.72
CA ASN A 325 -0.30 5.43 13.56
C ASN A 325 -1.50 5.95 12.78
N VAL A 326 -2.56 6.30 13.50
CA VAL A 326 -3.70 7.02 12.97
C VAL A 326 -3.59 8.49 13.34
N THR A 327 -3.65 9.35 12.34
CA THR A 327 -3.60 10.81 12.50
C THR A 327 -4.96 11.40 12.19
N TYR A 328 -5.44 12.28 13.06
CA TYR A 328 -6.78 12.86 12.90
C TYR A 328 -6.71 14.31 12.46
N ALA A 329 -7.68 14.70 11.62
CA ALA A 329 -8.00 16.10 11.35
C ALA A 329 -9.47 16.35 11.71
N PRO A 330 -9.78 17.41 12.49
CA PRO A 330 -11.17 17.79 12.76
C PRO A 330 -11.93 18.10 11.48
N LEU A 331 -13.16 17.59 11.38
CA LEU A 331 -14.06 17.94 10.29
C LEU A 331 -14.73 19.29 10.55
N TYR A 332 -14.92 20.04 9.48
CA TYR A 332 -15.73 21.26 9.44
C TYR A 332 -16.63 21.25 8.21
N ASP A 333 -17.57 22.20 8.15
CA ASP A 333 -18.61 22.26 7.11
C ASP A 333 -19.36 20.92 6.94
N VAL A 334 -19.65 20.24 8.07
CA VAL A 334 -20.35 18.95 8.08
C VAL A 334 -21.83 19.17 7.77
N ASP A 335 -22.28 18.69 6.62
CA ASP A 335 -23.69 18.67 6.23
C ASP A 335 -24.19 17.22 6.20
N MET A 336 -25.06 16.88 7.14
CA MET A 336 -25.64 15.54 7.27
C MET A 336 -26.77 15.24 6.26
N ASN A 337 -27.34 16.27 5.61
CA ASN A 337 -28.40 16.10 4.61
C ASN A 337 -27.81 15.63 3.29
N VAL A 338 -26.74 16.29 2.84
CA VAL A 338 -26.02 15.92 1.61
C VAL A 338 -24.82 15.02 1.86
N ARG A 339 -24.42 14.84 3.13
CA ARG A 339 -23.30 13.98 3.57
C ARG A 339 -21.98 14.43 3.02
N THR A 340 -21.67 15.69 3.26
CA THR A 340 -20.41 16.32 2.88
C THR A 340 -19.70 16.87 4.11
N ALA A 341 -18.37 16.87 4.09
CA ALA A 341 -17.55 17.47 5.13
C ALA A 341 -16.18 17.82 4.56
N LYS A 342 -15.45 18.68 5.26
CA LYS A 342 -14.09 19.07 4.91
C LYS A 342 -13.14 18.80 6.05
N ALA A 343 -11.88 18.52 5.72
CA ALA A 343 -10.79 18.46 6.67
C ALA A 343 -9.55 19.14 6.09
N ARG A 344 -8.69 19.69 6.94
CA ARG A 344 -7.33 20.06 6.53
C ARG A 344 -6.39 18.92 6.86
N GLN A 345 -5.65 18.44 5.85
CA GLN A 345 -4.66 17.37 6.05
C GLN A 345 -3.69 17.75 7.17
N SER A 346 -3.54 16.88 8.15
CA SER A 346 -2.58 17.06 9.24
C SER A 346 -1.14 16.91 8.72
N GLY A 347 -0.23 17.72 9.25
CA GLY A 347 1.20 17.59 8.98
C GLY A 347 1.91 16.61 9.90
N GLY A 348 3.23 16.68 9.88
CA GLY A 348 4.11 15.92 10.77
C GLY A 348 4.96 14.87 10.05
N SER A 349 5.78 14.21 10.85
CA SER A 349 6.72 13.18 10.42
C SER A 349 6.64 11.97 11.35
N VAL A 350 7.00 10.78 10.84
CA VAL A 350 6.97 9.54 11.63
C VAL A 350 7.95 9.60 12.80
N PHE A 351 9.12 10.17 12.55
CA PHE A 351 10.13 10.50 13.54
C PHE A 351 10.54 11.97 13.38
N PRO A 352 11.14 12.62 14.41
CA PRO A 352 11.59 14.01 14.30
C PRO A 352 12.46 14.29 13.06
N GLU A 353 13.24 13.31 12.62
CA GLU A 353 14.05 13.35 11.40
C GLU A 353 13.69 12.18 10.48
N GLY A 354 12.39 12.08 10.15
CA GLY A 354 11.79 11.00 9.37
C GLY A 354 10.94 11.49 8.18
N PRO A 355 10.27 10.55 7.47
CA PRO A 355 9.43 10.86 6.33
C PRO A 355 8.17 11.57 6.80
N SER A 356 7.48 12.24 5.87
CA SER A 356 6.16 12.80 6.17
C SER A 356 5.20 11.70 6.61
N LEU A 357 4.33 12.06 7.55
CA LEU A 357 3.34 11.16 8.12
C LEU A 357 2.27 10.75 7.11
N ILE A 358 1.84 11.69 6.26
CA ILE A 358 0.87 11.46 5.18
C ILE A 358 1.64 11.48 3.87
N ASN A 359 2.04 10.29 3.43
CA ASN A 359 2.73 10.05 2.17
C ASN A 359 2.43 8.63 1.70
N SER A 360 2.76 8.27 0.45
CA SER A 360 2.34 6.99 -0.17
C SER A 360 0.84 6.94 -0.47
N THR A 361 0.35 5.74 -0.71
CA THR A 361 -1.07 5.42 -0.78
C THR A 361 -1.54 4.95 0.59
N ILE A 362 -2.29 5.79 1.29
CA ILE A 362 -2.76 5.53 2.65
C ILE A 362 -4.28 5.37 2.67
N PHE A 363 -4.86 5.28 3.86
CA PHE A 363 -6.30 5.13 4.03
C PHE A 363 -6.88 6.28 4.83
N VAL A 364 -8.06 6.74 4.44
CA VAL A 364 -8.83 7.72 5.21
C VAL A 364 -10.20 7.14 5.55
N ALA A 365 -10.65 7.34 6.77
CA ALA A 365 -12.04 7.07 7.17
C ALA A 365 -12.60 8.26 7.95
N LEU A 366 -13.93 8.42 7.93
CA LEU A 366 -14.60 9.39 8.78
C LEU A 366 -14.98 8.71 10.09
N THR A 367 -14.56 9.27 11.22
CA THR A 367 -14.79 8.70 12.56
C THR A 367 -15.52 9.64 13.51
N ASP A 368 -16.18 9.08 14.52
CA ASP A 368 -16.88 9.85 15.57
C ASP A 368 -16.01 10.19 16.79
N SER A 369 -14.80 9.62 16.84
CA SER A 369 -13.78 9.83 17.86
C SER A 369 -12.37 9.89 17.25
N ASP A 370 -11.44 10.50 17.97
CA ASP A 370 -10.00 10.63 17.67
C ASP A 370 -9.15 9.68 18.54
N THR A 371 -9.68 8.47 18.79
CA THR A 371 -9.05 7.49 19.68
C THR A 371 -7.68 7.06 19.13
N TYR A 372 -6.70 6.94 20.02
CA TYR A 372 -5.35 6.53 19.64
C TYR A 372 -5.32 5.06 19.18
N TYR A 373 -4.81 4.84 17.98
CA TYR A 373 -4.57 3.50 17.42
C TYR A 373 -3.13 3.33 16.95
N SER A 374 -2.64 2.10 17.08
CA SER A 374 -1.36 1.57 16.63
C SER A 374 -1.59 0.22 15.94
N PRO A 375 -0.56 -0.45 15.38
CA PRO A 375 -0.74 -1.74 14.73
C PRO A 375 -1.27 -2.82 15.69
N GLU A 376 -1.08 -2.65 17.01
CA GLU A 376 -1.53 -3.59 18.03
C GLU A 376 -3.06 -3.55 18.24
N ASN A 377 -3.71 -2.40 18.03
CA ASN A 377 -5.12 -2.20 18.38
C ASN A 377 -5.98 -1.57 17.26
N ILE A 378 -5.44 -1.47 16.04
CA ILE A 378 -6.10 -0.80 14.91
C ILE A 378 -7.49 -1.39 14.61
N SER A 379 -7.72 -2.68 14.84
CA SER A 379 -9.02 -3.32 14.62
C SER A 379 -10.19 -2.66 15.37
N ILE A 380 -9.91 -2.01 16.51
CA ILE A 380 -10.90 -1.31 17.33
C ILE A 380 -11.51 -0.09 16.60
N ILE A 381 -10.78 0.51 15.64
CA ILE A 381 -11.29 1.66 14.86
C ILE A 381 -12.61 1.36 14.16
N SER A 382 -12.84 0.09 13.82
CA SER A 382 -14.05 -0.45 13.18
C SER A 382 -15.36 -0.05 13.89
N HIS A 383 -15.32 0.19 15.21
CA HIS A 383 -16.49 0.62 15.98
C HIS A 383 -16.74 2.13 15.94
N HIS A 384 -15.78 2.90 15.43
CA HIS A 384 -15.83 4.36 15.34
C HIS A 384 -15.98 4.86 13.91
N VAL A 385 -16.02 3.97 12.91
CA VAL A 385 -16.20 4.33 11.50
C VAL A 385 -17.64 4.75 11.24
N VAL A 386 -17.79 5.97 10.73
CA VAL A 386 -19.01 6.50 10.12
C VAL A 386 -19.09 6.10 8.65
N ALA A 387 -18.00 6.29 7.92
CA ALA A 387 -17.85 5.93 6.51
C ALA A 387 -16.37 5.74 6.14
N GLY A 388 -16.14 4.95 5.10
CA GLY A 388 -14.81 4.57 4.63
C GLY A 388 -14.44 3.14 5.01
N PRO A 389 -13.20 2.72 4.77
CA PRO A 389 -12.12 3.56 4.29
C PRO A 389 -12.28 3.98 2.83
N ALA A 390 -11.58 5.05 2.46
CA ALA A 390 -11.22 5.39 1.10
C ALA A 390 -9.70 5.31 0.94
N ILE A 391 -9.25 4.97 -0.26
CA ILE A 391 -7.84 5.09 -0.63
C ILE A 391 -7.48 6.57 -0.75
N TYR A 392 -6.32 6.95 -0.22
CA TYR A 392 -5.80 8.31 -0.24
C TYR A 392 -4.36 8.29 -0.77
N GLN A 393 -4.19 8.58 -2.06
CA GLN A 393 -2.86 8.67 -2.70
C GLN A 393 -2.21 10.02 -2.37
N ALA A 394 -1.52 10.05 -1.24
CA ALA A 394 -0.84 11.23 -0.71
C ALA A 394 0.49 11.54 -1.41
N GLY A 395 1.11 10.55 -2.07
CA GLY A 395 2.43 10.66 -2.68
C GLY A 395 2.84 9.49 -3.54
#